data_AF-Q3M631-F1
#
_entry.id   AF-Q3M631-F1
#
_cell.length_a   1.000
_cell.length_b   1.000
_cell.length_c   1.000
_cell.angle_alpha   90.00
_cell.angle_beta   90.00
_cell.angle_gamma   90.00
#
_symmetry.space_group_name_H-M   'P 1'
#
loop_
_entity.id
_entity.type
_entity.pdbx_description
1 polymer ?
#
loop_
_entity_poly.entity_id
_entity_poly.type
_entity_poly.pdbx_seq_one_letter_code
_entity_poly.pdbx_strand_id
1 'polypeptide(L)'
;MSDLELHKYLPKLPETALQEFTEWCVVEQSRAAGIEFIPDKTKLEKLIPNEYIWQIIDQFMKSKPDPIKAGLVSAIAGQEADSHGLVGSAIMVDFISLYVKYLIPENGNTPEEAKQLILEAAIQQYEKLSELADKYNVQF
;
A
#
# COMPACT_ATOMS: atom_id res chain seq x y z
N MET A 1 9.27 -6.25 -19.56
CA MET A 1 9.07 -5.54 -18.29
C MET A 1 8.09 -6.37 -17.52
N SER A 2 8.48 -6.86 -16.35
CA SER A 2 7.56 -7.52 -15.42
C SER A 2 6.38 -6.59 -15.17
N ASP A 3 5.18 -7.14 -15.21
CA ASP A 3 3.92 -6.43 -15.06
C ASP A 3 3.82 -5.98 -13.59
N LEU A 4 4.31 -4.77 -13.26
CA LEU A 4 4.32 -4.18 -11.91
C LEU A 4 2.90 -3.81 -11.41
N GLU A 5 1.88 -4.21 -12.15
CA GLU A 5 0.48 -3.96 -11.88
C GLU A 5 -0.03 -4.88 -10.77
N LEU A 6 0.19 -4.47 -9.52
CA LEU A 6 -0.17 -5.22 -8.30
C LEU A 6 -1.63 -5.70 -8.32
N HIS A 7 -2.55 -4.88 -8.86
CA HIS A 7 -3.97 -5.18 -8.91
C HIS A 7 -4.31 -6.51 -9.60
N LYS A 8 -3.46 -7.00 -10.51
CA LYS A 8 -3.63 -8.32 -11.16
C LYS A 8 -3.38 -9.51 -10.24
N TYR A 9 -2.61 -9.29 -9.17
CA TYR A 9 -2.10 -10.33 -8.29
C TYR A 9 -2.73 -10.28 -6.89
N LEU A 10 -3.13 -9.10 -6.41
CA LEU A 10 -3.76 -8.93 -5.10
C LEU A 10 -4.95 -9.88 -4.87
N PRO A 11 -5.88 -10.11 -5.83
CA PRO A 11 -7.00 -11.03 -5.62
C PRO A 11 -6.60 -12.52 -5.49
N LYS A 12 -5.39 -12.88 -5.91
CA LYS A 12 -4.89 -14.26 -5.84
C LYS A 12 -4.33 -14.60 -4.45
N LEU A 13 -4.01 -13.58 -3.65
CA LEU A 13 -3.40 -13.76 -2.34
C LEU A 13 -4.47 -14.06 -1.26
N PRO A 14 -4.16 -14.93 -0.28
CA PRO A 14 -5.02 -15.10 0.88
C PRO A 14 -5.08 -13.82 1.72
N GLU A 15 -6.15 -13.61 2.48
CA GLU A 15 -6.31 -12.38 3.26
C GLU A 15 -5.17 -12.13 4.27
N THR A 16 -4.58 -13.20 4.81
CA THR A 16 -3.42 -13.10 5.70
C THR A 16 -2.18 -12.53 4.99
N ALA A 17 -1.96 -12.88 3.72
CA ALA A 17 -0.90 -12.28 2.92
C ALA A 17 -1.20 -10.81 2.59
N LEU A 18 -2.46 -10.49 2.27
CA LEU A 18 -2.91 -9.12 2.07
C LEU A 18 -2.74 -8.26 3.33
N GLN A 19 -2.97 -8.84 4.51
CA GLN A 19 -2.76 -8.19 5.80
C GLN A 19 -1.27 -7.86 6.01
N GLU A 20 -0.38 -8.85 5.85
CA GLU A 20 1.07 -8.64 5.99
C GLU A 20 1.61 -7.62 4.99
N PHE A 21 1.12 -7.67 3.75
CA PHE A 21 1.50 -6.72 2.72
C PHE A 21 1.05 -5.29 3.07
N THR A 22 -0.19 -5.14 3.55
CA THR A 22 -0.74 -3.84 3.96
C THR A 22 0.07 -3.25 5.11
N GLU A 23 0.38 -4.05 6.13
CA GLU A 23 1.21 -3.60 7.25
C GLU A 23 2.59 -3.17 6.80
N TRP A 24 3.24 -3.94 5.92
CA TRP A 24 4.52 -3.55 5.35
C TRP A 24 4.45 -2.23 4.58
N CYS A 25 3.41 -2.00 3.78
CA CYS A 25 3.25 -0.74 3.04
C CYS A 25 3.19 0.47 3.99
N VAL A 26 2.37 0.39 5.04
CA VAL A 26 2.12 1.53 5.94
C VAL A 26 3.16 1.71 7.04
N VAL A 27 3.97 0.69 7.35
CA VAL A 27 5.01 0.75 8.40
C VAL A 27 6.41 0.91 7.82
N GLU A 28 6.75 0.16 6.78
CA GLU A 28 8.09 0.11 6.22
C GLU A 28 8.22 1.02 5.00
N GLN A 29 7.34 0.87 4.00
CA GLN A 29 7.45 1.64 2.77
C GLN A 29 7.13 3.13 2.97
N SER A 30 6.19 3.45 3.85
CA SER A 30 5.85 4.85 4.17
C SER A 30 7.03 5.65 4.74
N ARG A 31 8.06 4.99 5.29
CA ARG A 31 9.28 5.68 5.75
C ARG A 31 10.05 6.29 4.59
N ALA A 32 9.95 5.71 3.39
CA ALA A 32 10.49 6.30 2.18
C ALA A 32 9.77 7.59 1.79
N ALA A 33 8.61 7.88 2.37
CA ALA A 33 7.90 9.16 2.27
C ALA A 33 8.10 10.06 3.51
N GLY A 34 9.05 9.73 4.40
CA GLY A 34 9.30 10.48 5.63
C GLY A 34 8.22 10.28 6.71
N ILE A 35 7.36 9.27 6.59
CA ILE A 35 6.27 9.01 7.53
C ILE A 35 6.69 7.91 8.50
N GLU A 36 6.94 8.28 9.75
CA GLU A 36 7.11 7.35 10.87
C GLU A 36 5.76 6.98 11.46
N PHE A 37 5.15 5.91 10.95
CA PHE A 37 3.90 5.39 11.46
C PHE A 37 4.15 4.26 12.48
N ILE A 38 3.54 4.40 13.67
CA ILE A 38 3.56 3.38 14.72
C ILE A 38 2.10 2.96 14.97
N PRO A 39 1.69 1.74 14.53
CA PRO A 39 0.32 1.28 14.73
C PRO A 39 0.02 1.02 16.21
N ASP A 40 -1.20 1.37 16.63
CA ASP A 40 -1.77 1.00 17.92
C ASP A 40 -2.15 -0.48 17.91
N LYS A 41 -1.20 -1.31 18.36
CA LYS A 41 -1.35 -2.76 18.39
C LYS A 41 -2.55 -3.22 19.23
N THR A 42 -2.93 -2.48 20.26
CA THR A 42 -4.07 -2.85 21.12
C THR A 42 -5.40 -2.84 20.36
N LYS A 43 -5.51 -2.04 19.30
CA LYS A 43 -6.68 -1.99 18.41
C LYS A 43 -6.62 -2.98 17.25
N LEU A 44 -5.48 -3.65 17.06
CA LEU A 44 -5.25 -4.61 15.99
C LEU A 44 -5.29 -6.05 16.50
N GLU A 45 -5.03 -6.26 17.79
CA GLU A 45 -5.08 -7.56 18.43
C GLU A 45 -6.44 -8.25 18.24
N LYS A 46 -6.39 -9.52 17.82
CA LYS A 46 -7.56 -10.42 17.64
C LYS A 46 -8.52 -10.04 16.51
N LEU A 47 -8.23 -9.02 15.71
CA LEU A 47 -8.97 -8.75 14.49
C LEU A 47 -8.72 -9.87 13.47
N ILE A 48 -9.76 -10.21 12.71
CA ILE A 48 -9.60 -11.04 11.51
C ILE A 48 -8.90 -10.21 10.41
N PRO A 49 -8.28 -10.83 9.40
CA PRO A 49 -7.45 -10.13 8.42
C PRO A 49 -8.11 -8.94 7.73
N ASN A 50 -9.35 -9.06 7.26
CA ASN A 50 -10.09 -7.96 6.64
C ASN A 50 -10.28 -6.76 7.59
N GLU A 51 -10.74 -7.03 8.82
CA GLU A 51 -10.91 -5.99 9.86
C GLU A 51 -9.57 -5.35 10.24
N TYR A 52 -8.50 -6.16 10.29
CA TYR A 52 -7.14 -5.66 10.54
C TYR A 52 -6.69 -4.70 9.44
N ILE A 53 -6.86 -5.08 8.16
CA ILE A 53 -6.51 -4.27 7.00
C ILE A 53 -7.26 -2.93 7.07
N TRP A 54 -8.56 -2.96 7.33
CA TRP A 54 -9.35 -1.74 7.48
C TRP A 54 -8.84 -0.86 8.64
N GLN A 55 -8.60 -1.47 9.80
CA GLN A 55 -8.21 -0.75 11.02
C GLN A 55 -6.81 -0.15 10.92
N ILE A 56 -5.84 -0.83 10.29
CA ILE A 56 -4.49 -0.29 10.13
C ILE A 56 -4.45 0.83 9.08
N ILE A 57 -5.25 0.72 8.01
CA ILE A 57 -5.42 1.79 7.02
C ILE A 57 -6.05 3.02 7.68
N ASP A 58 -7.11 2.85 8.48
CA ASP A 58 -7.76 3.95 9.20
C ASP A 58 -6.77 4.69 10.13
N GLN A 59 -5.96 3.93 10.88
CA GLN A 59 -4.93 4.52 11.74
C GLN A 59 -3.88 5.31 10.94
N PHE A 60 -3.36 4.73 9.85
CA PHE A 60 -2.37 5.40 9.00
C PHE A 60 -2.93 6.66 8.33
N MET A 61 -4.19 6.60 7.89
CA MET A 61 -4.85 7.75 7.26
C MET A 61 -5.14 8.88 8.24
N LYS A 62 -5.12 8.62 9.55
CA LYS A 62 -5.25 9.63 10.61
C LYS A 62 -3.92 10.20 11.09
N SER A 63 -2.78 9.55 10.81
CA SER A 63 -1.46 10.00 11.27
C SER A 63 -0.80 11.05 10.38
N LYS A 64 -1.53 11.68 9.46
CA LYS A 64 -0.95 12.44 8.34
C LYS A 64 -0.37 13.80 8.74
N PRO A 65 0.81 14.20 8.22
CA PRO A 65 1.47 15.47 8.56
C PRO A 65 0.92 16.69 7.79
N ASP A 66 0.47 16.54 6.53
CA ASP A 66 -0.15 17.61 5.72
C ASP A 66 -1.53 17.17 5.16
N PRO A 67 -2.63 17.81 5.58
CA PRO A 67 -3.99 17.40 5.19
C PRO A 67 -4.36 17.71 3.73
N ILE A 68 -3.78 18.73 3.09
CA ILE A 68 -4.16 19.14 1.73
C ILE A 68 -3.55 18.16 0.72
N LYS A 69 -2.23 17.93 0.84
CA LYS A 69 -1.50 17.01 -0.04
C LYS A 69 -2.02 15.58 0.13
N ALA A 70 -2.22 15.15 1.37
CA ALA A 70 -2.83 13.88 1.71
C ALA A 70 -4.20 13.67 1.04
N GLY A 71 -5.01 14.72 1.00
CA GLY A 71 -6.32 14.70 0.34
C GLY A 71 -6.20 14.46 -1.16
N LEU A 72 -5.30 15.19 -1.83
CA LEU A 72 -5.05 15.03 -3.26
C LEU A 72 -4.54 13.64 -3.61
N VAL A 73 -3.53 13.15 -2.89
CA VAL A 73 -2.96 11.82 -3.12
C VAL A 73 -4.01 10.72 -2.88
N SER A 74 -4.84 10.89 -1.84
CA SER A 74 -5.95 9.97 -1.58
C SER A 74 -6.97 9.95 -2.71
N ALA A 75 -7.28 11.09 -3.32
CA ALA A 75 -8.22 11.16 -4.44
C ALA A 75 -7.66 10.46 -5.68
N ILE A 76 -6.39 10.68 -5.99
CA ILE A 76 -5.70 10.04 -7.14
C ILE A 76 -5.63 8.52 -6.94
N ALA A 77 -5.14 8.08 -5.77
CA ALA A 77 -5.03 6.65 -5.45
C ALA A 77 -6.41 5.96 -5.43
N GLY A 78 -7.44 6.63 -4.89
CA GLY A 78 -8.80 6.12 -4.89
C GLY A 78 -9.37 5.95 -6.30
N GLN A 79 -9.21 6.97 -7.16
CA GLN A 79 -9.68 6.90 -8.54
C GLN A 79 -9.00 5.77 -9.33
N GLU A 80 -7.69 5.58 -9.14
CA GLU A 80 -6.96 4.50 -9.80
C GLU A 80 -7.36 3.13 -9.26
N ALA A 81 -7.48 2.95 -7.95
CA ALA A 81 -7.93 1.70 -7.34
C ALA A 81 -9.35 1.32 -7.79
N ASP A 82 -10.27 2.29 -7.86
CA ASP A 82 -11.63 2.08 -8.36
C ASP A 82 -11.62 1.61 -9.82
N SER A 83 -10.67 2.10 -10.64
CA SER A 83 -10.55 1.72 -12.04
C SER A 83 -10.10 0.26 -12.25
N HIS A 84 -9.44 -0.33 -11.25
CA HIS A 84 -8.99 -1.73 -11.29
C HIS A 84 -10.13 -2.74 -11.03
N GLY A 85 -11.29 -2.28 -10.52
CA GLY A 85 -12.48 -3.11 -10.35
C GLY A 85 -12.32 -4.25 -9.32
N LEU A 86 -11.43 -4.09 -8.35
CA LEU A 86 -11.20 -5.06 -7.29
C LEU A 86 -12.33 -5.04 -6.25
N VAL A 87 -12.44 -6.11 -5.46
CA VAL A 87 -13.45 -6.24 -4.40
C VAL A 87 -12.84 -6.78 -3.10
N GLY A 88 -13.54 -6.59 -1.98
CA GLY A 88 -13.15 -7.14 -0.68
C GLY A 88 -11.85 -6.55 -0.15
N SER A 89 -11.00 -7.38 0.45
CA SER A 89 -9.71 -6.92 0.99
C SER A 89 -8.76 -6.40 -0.09
N ALA A 90 -8.83 -6.93 -1.32
CA ALA A 90 -7.93 -6.58 -2.40
C ALA A 90 -8.04 -5.10 -2.85
N ILE A 91 -9.24 -4.51 -2.89
CA ILE A 91 -9.39 -3.08 -3.25
C ILE A 91 -8.80 -2.17 -2.17
N MET A 92 -8.95 -2.54 -0.88
CA MET A 92 -8.37 -1.77 0.22
C MET A 92 -6.83 -1.81 0.17
N VAL A 93 -6.28 -2.98 -0.11
CA VAL A 93 -4.82 -3.16 -0.24
C VAL A 93 -4.28 -2.43 -1.46
N ASP A 94 -4.99 -2.46 -2.58
CA ASP A 94 -4.60 -1.74 -3.79
C ASP A 94 -4.58 -0.22 -3.56
N PHE A 95 -5.66 0.31 -2.98
CA PHE A 95 -5.75 1.72 -2.60
C PHE A 95 -4.58 2.16 -1.71
N ILE A 96 -4.30 1.44 -0.62
CA ILE A 96 -3.25 1.86 0.31
C ILE A 96 -1.85 1.76 -0.32
N SER A 97 -1.62 0.78 -1.18
CA SER A 97 -0.36 0.61 -1.90
C SER A 97 -0.12 1.78 -2.86
N LEU A 98 -1.14 2.17 -3.62
CA LEU A 98 -1.09 3.35 -4.49
C LEU A 98 -0.90 4.63 -3.69
N TYR A 99 -1.64 4.76 -2.58
CA TYR A 99 -1.56 5.91 -1.70
C TYR A 99 -0.14 6.11 -1.15
N VAL A 100 0.47 5.06 -0.59
CA VAL A 100 1.86 5.12 -0.08
C VAL A 100 2.84 5.40 -1.22
N LYS A 101 2.71 4.73 -2.37
CA LYS A 101 3.57 4.95 -3.55
C LYS A 101 3.57 6.41 -3.99
N TYR A 102 2.42 7.07 -3.96
CA TYR A 102 2.26 8.47 -4.38
C TYR A 102 2.63 9.50 -3.30
N LEU A 103 2.87 9.08 -2.06
CA LEU A 103 3.44 9.95 -1.02
C LEU A 103 4.96 10.11 -1.15
N ILE A 104 5.67 9.08 -1.62
CA ILE A 104 7.15 9.02 -1.72
C ILE A 104 7.79 10.15 -2.58
N PRO A 105 7.19 10.60 -3.70
CA PRO A 105 7.74 11.68 -4.52
C PRO A 105 8.01 13.01 -3.81
N GLU A 106 7.56 13.18 -2.57
CA GLU A 106 7.96 14.30 -1.70
C GLU A 106 9.49 14.50 -1.61
N ASN A 107 10.27 13.43 -1.82
CA ASN A 107 11.72 13.46 -1.75
C ASN A 107 12.42 13.81 -3.08
N GLY A 108 11.68 13.93 -4.19
CA GLY A 108 12.23 14.30 -5.50
C GLY A 108 12.25 15.82 -5.70
N ASN A 109 13.34 16.36 -6.23
CA ASN A 109 13.46 17.79 -6.55
C ASN A 109 13.01 18.12 -7.98
N THR A 110 12.85 17.09 -8.83
CA THR A 110 12.44 17.22 -10.24
C THR A 110 11.34 16.20 -10.60
N PRO A 111 10.54 16.46 -11.65
CA PRO A 111 9.55 15.50 -12.15
C PRO A 111 10.17 14.14 -12.56
N GLU A 112 11.38 14.14 -13.09
CA GLU A 112 12.12 12.93 -13.48
C GLU A 112 12.52 12.11 -12.24
N GLU A 113 13.05 12.76 -11.20
CA GLU A 113 13.37 12.11 -9.92
C GLU A 113 12.10 11.55 -9.27
N ALA A 114 11.00 12.30 -9.27
CA ALA A 114 9.71 11.83 -8.76
C ALA A 114 9.24 10.55 -9.48
N LYS A 115 9.34 10.48 -10.82
CA LYS A 115 8.99 9.27 -11.58
C LYS A 115 9.88 8.08 -11.22
N GLN A 116 11.18 8.33 -11.03
CA GLN A 116 12.13 7.30 -10.65
C GLN A 116 11.80 6.73 -9.26
N LEU A 117 11.50 7.59 -8.29
CA LEU A 117 11.08 7.18 -6.93
C LEU A 117 9.77 6.38 -6.95
N ILE A 118 8.80 6.75 -7.79
CA ILE A 118 7.56 5.99 -7.97
C ILE A 118 7.84 4.60 -8.54
N LEU A 119 8.74 4.52 -9.53
CA LEU A 119 9.11 3.25 -10.15
C LEU A 119 9.82 2.34 -9.14
N GLU A 120 10.77 2.87 -8.38
CA GLU A 120 11.46 2.12 -7.32
C GLU A 120 10.50 1.63 -6.24
N ALA A 121 9.55 2.47 -5.82
CA ALA A 121 8.49 2.07 -4.89
C ALA A 121 7.60 0.97 -5.46
N ALA A 122 7.25 1.02 -6.75
CA ALA A 122 6.49 -0.02 -7.42
C ALA A 122 7.26 -1.34 -7.51
N ILE A 123 8.58 -1.29 -7.77
CA ILE A 123 9.45 -2.47 -7.77
C ILE A 123 9.48 -3.09 -6.37
N GLN A 124 9.69 -2.31 -5.31
CA GLN A 124 9.71 -2.81 -3.94
C GLN A 124 8.37 -3.44 -3.52
N GLN A 125 7.25 -2.82 -3.91
CA GLN A 125 5.93 -3.40 -3.69
C GLN A 125 5.79 -4.75 -4.39
N TYR A 126 6.20 -4.85 -5.65
CA TYR A 126 6.13 -6.08 -6.42
C TYR A 126 7.03 -7.18 -5.83
N GLU A 127 8.24 -6.84 -5.41
CA GLU A 127 9.16 -7.75 -4.72
C GLU A 127 8.56 -8.26 -3.42
N LYS A 128 8.00 -7.37 -2.59
CA LYS A 128 7.35 -7.77 -1.35
C LYS A 128 6.13 -8.66 -1.61
N LEU A 129 5.35 -8.34 -2.63
CA LEU A 129 4.19 -9.14 -3.04
C LEU A 129 4.63 -10.55 -3.49
N SER A 130 5.73 -10.64 -4.23
CA SER A 130 6.32 -11.90 -4.70
C SER A 130 6.83 -12.75 -3.54
N GLU A 131 7.53 -12.14 -2.57
CA GLU A 131 7.96 -12.83 -1.34
C GLU A 131 6.77 -13.45 -0.59
N LEU A 132 5.66 -12.71 -0.49
CA LEU A 132 4.45 -13.21 0.14
C LEU A 132 3.77 -14.30 -0.71
N ALA A 133 3.77 -14.18 -2.03
CA ALA A 133 3.26 -15.22 -2.92
C ALA A 133 3.98 -16.55 -2.67
N ASP A 134 5.32 -16.51 -2.62
CA ASP A 134 6.15 -17.67 -2.33
C ASP A 134 5.88 -18.22 -0.94
N LYS A 135 5.82 -17.36 0.09
CA LYS A 135 5.52 -17.75 1.48
C LYS A 135 4.18 -18.46 1.62
N TYR A 136 3.17 -18.04 0.85
CA TYR A 136 1.81 -18.58 0.89
C TYR A 136 1.50 -19.59 -0.22
N ASN A 137 2.51 -20.02 -1.00
CA ASN A 137 2.38 -20.95 -2.13
C ASN A 137 1.36 -20.52 -3.21
N VAL A 138 1.32 -19.21 -3.52
CA VAL A 138 0.48 -18.64 -4.57
C VAL A 138 1.31 -18.47 -5.85
N GLN A 139 0.76 -18.90 -7.00
CA GLN A 139 1.40 -18.70 -8.30
C GLN A 139 0.85 -17.46 -9.00
N PHE A 140 1.74 -16.64 -9.56
CA PHE A 140 1.43 -15.41 -10.28
C PHE A 140 1.33 -15.61 -11.79
#